data_AF-A0A3D4S900-F1
#
_entry.id   AF-A0A3D4S900-F1
#
_cell.length_a   1.000
_cell.length_b   1.000
_cell.length_c   1.000
_cell.angle_alpha   90.00
_cell.angle_beta   90.00
_cell.angle_gamma   90.00
#
_symmetry.space_group_name_H-M   'P 1'
#
loop_
_entity.id
_entity.type
_entity.pdbx_description
1 polymer ?
#
loop_
_entity_poly.entity_id
_entity_poly.type
_entity_poly.pdbx_seq_one_letter_code
_entity_poly.pdbx_strand_id
1 'polypeptide(L)'
;MNRLIIRYAGYSANKALVTVDGQKLKYDKNGACAFETQKSAVTVRVFNVLEASRRTYYLWSLLYFFISFFGIFDSYRDYSCRTVDAEFIVRISGETRLTIRNRAFNKKGESEAVTVECDGDYETVRNVQRVDVAAKRRTRIMTAVRIVLFIGVIALVAAVASML
;
A
#
# COMPACT_ATOMS: atom_id res chain seq x y z
N MET A 1 -8.43 -31.99 -6.28
CA MET A 1 -7.67 -30.95 -5.54
C MET A 1 -7.92 -29.64 -6.27
N ASN A 2 -8.32 -28.59 -5.55
CA ASN A 2 -8.68 -27.32 -6.18
C ASN A 2 -7.47 -26.40 -6.23
N ARG A 3 -7.29 -25.71 -7.36
CA ARG A 3 -6.15 -24.84 -7.62
C ARG A 3 -6.63 -23.46 -8.03
N LEU A 4 -6.22 -22.45 -7.29
CA LEU A 4 -6.47 -21.04 -7.60
C LEU A 4 -5.18 -20.39 -8.08
N ILE A 5 -5.18 -19.87 -9.31
CA ILE A 5 -4.06 -19.10 -9.86
C ILE A 5 -4.42 -17.62 -9.75
N ILE A 6 -3.72 -16.89 -8.88
CA ILE A 6 -3.93 -15.47 -8.66
C ILE A 6 -2.85 -14.67 -9.37
N ARG A 7 -3.26 -13.72 -10.21
CA ARG A 7 -2.37 -12.74 -10.82
C ARG A 7 -2.71 -11.35 -10.32
N TYR A 8 -1.74 -10.65 -9.75
CA TYR A 8 -1.89 -9.26 -9.30
C TYR A 8 -1.13 -8.31 -10.24
N ALA A 9 -1.85 -7.67 -11.15
CA ALA A 9 -1.30 -6.70 -12.09
C ALA A 9 -1.30 -5.29 -11.47
N GLY A 10 -0.11 -4.73 -11.26
CA GLY A 10 0.09 -3.41 -10.64
C GLY A 10 0.62 -3.44 -9.20
N TYR A 11 1.35 -4.50 -8.82
CA TYR A 11 1.98 -4.69 -7.50
C TYR A 11 2.81 -3.48 -7.00
N SER A 12 3.47 -2.75 -7.91
CA SER A 12 4.43 -1.70 -7.56
C SER A 12 3.80 -0.36 -7.14
N ALA A 13 2.57 -0.03 -7.55
CA ALA A 13 2.05 1.33 -7.42
C ALA A 13 1.43 1.64 -6.04
N ASN A 14 0.81 0.66 -5.39
CA ASN A 14 0.06 0.86 -4.14
C ASN A 14 0.57 0.01 -2.95
N LYS A 15 1.66 -0.75 -3.13
CA LYS A 15 2.18 -1.72 -2.14
C LYS A 15 1.07 -2.58 -1.51
N ALA A 16 0.09 -3.00 -2.31
CA ALA A 16 -1.02 -3.80 -1.82
C ALA A 16 -0.55 -5.22 -1.51
N LEU A 17 -1.03 -5.75 -0.39
CA LEU A 17 -0.87 -7.11 0.05
C LEU A 17 -2.12 -7.88 -0.38
N VAL A 18 -1.89 -9.09 -0.88
CA VAL A 18 -2.97 -10.02 -1.19
C VAL A 18 -2.85 -11.23 -0.26
N THR A 19 -3.96 -11.62 0.34
CA THR A 19 -4.05 -12.79 1.22
C THR A 19 -5.19 -13.70 0.78
N VAL A 20 -5.00 -15.00 0.89
CA VAL A 20 -6.04 -16.02 0.68
C VAL A 20 -6.28 -16.73 2.00
N ASP A 21 -7.53 -16.72 2.48
CA ASP A 21 -7.90 -17.26 3.79
C ASP A 21 -7.00 -16.74 4.93
N GLY A 22 -6.60 -15.47 4.84
CA GLY A 22 -5.69 -14.80 5.80
C GLY A 22 -4.20 -15.13 5.63
N GLN A 23 -3.82 -16.04 4.73
CA GLN A 23 -2.42 -16.37 4.44
C GLN A 23 -1.85 -15.43 3.39
N LYS A 24 -0.68 -14.85 3.68
CA LYS A 24 0.04 -13.98 2.74
C LYS A 24 0.69 -14.81 1.64
N LEU A 25 0.39 -14.47 0.39
CA LEU A 25 0.97 -15.13 -0.77
C LEU A 25 2.33 -14.55 -1.14
N LYS A 26 3.23 -15.43 -1.63
CA LYS A 26 4.48 -15.05 -2.27
C LYS A 26 4.27 -15.09 -3.79
N TYR A 27 4.36 -13.93 -4.41
CA TYR A 27 4.23 -13.77 -5.85
C TYR A 27 5.56 -14.04 -6.56
N ASP A 28 5.48 -14.61 -7.76
CA ASP A 28 6.61 -14.72 -8.67
C ASP A 28 6.98 -13.35 -9.27
N LYS A 29 8.03 -13.32 -10.11
CA LYS A 29 8.49 -12.10 -10.81
C LYS A 29 7.42 -11.50 -11.74
N ASN A 30 6.46 -12.32 -12.19
CA ASN A 30 5.38 -11.93 -13.10
C ASN A 30 4.11 -11.50 -12.35
N GLY A 31 4.12 -11.52 -11.01
CA GLY A 31 2.98 -11.18 -10.17
C GLY A 31 1.92 -12.29 -10.10
N ALA A 32 2.26 -13.54 -10.41
CA ALA A 32 1.40 -14.70 -10.31
C ALA A 32 1.74 -15.57 -9.09
N CYS A 33 0.74 -16.23 -8.53
CA CYS A 33 0.88 -17.18 -7.43
C CYS A 33 -0.17 -18.28 -7.58
N ALA A 34 0.22 -19.54 -7.39
CA ALA A 34 -0.72 -20.65 -7.31
C ALA A 34 -0.98 -20.99 -5.85
N PHE A 35 -2.25 -21.12 -5.49
CA PHE A 35 -2.70 -21.54 -4.17
C PHE A 35 -3.53 -22.82 -4.31
N GLU A 36 -3.11 -23.87 -3.62
CA GLU A 36 -3.80 -25.16 -3.62
C GLU A 36 -4.62 -25.32 -2.35
N THR A 37 -5.86 -25.77 -2.50
CA THR A 37 -6.78 -25.95 -1.38
C THR A 37 -7.73 -27.11 -1.63
N GLN A 38 -8.28 -27.65 -0.55
CA GLN A 38 -9.37 -28.63 -0.61
C GLN A 38 -10.75 -27.96 -0.53
N LYS A 39 -10.79 -26.67 -0.17
CA LYS A 39 -12.05 -25.92 -0.06
C LYS A 39 -12.63 -25.61 -1.43
N SER A 40 -13.95 -25.58 -1.52
CA SER A 40 -14.71 -25.15 -2.70
C SER A 40 -14.84 -23.64 -2.82
N ALA A 41 -14.56 -22.89 -1.74
CA ALA A 41 -14.54 -21.44 -1.73
C ALA A 41 -13.38 -20.92 -0.86
N VAL A 42 -12.78 -19.82 -1.29
CA VAL A 42 -11.71 -19.13 -0.54
C VAL A 42 -11.97 -17.63 -0.50
N THR A 43 -11.49 -17.00 0.57
CA THR A 43 -11.59 -15.55 0.73
C THR A 43 -10.30 -14.89 0.27
N VAL A 44 -10.37 -14.09 -0.79
CA VAL A 44 -9.25 -13.32 -1.31
C VAL A 44 -9.39 -11.87 -0.85
N ARG A 45 -8.43 -11.39 -0.06
CA ARG A 45 -8.39 -10.01 0.43
C ARG A 45 -7.20 -9.27 -0.15
N VAL A 46 -7.44 -8.05 -0.60
CA VAL A 46 -6.45 -7.13 -1.12
C VAL A 46 -6.51 -5.86 -0.29
N PHE A 47 -5.43 -5.56 0.42
CA PHE A 47 -5.36 -4.38 1.26
C PHE A 47 -3.95 -3.82 1.30
N ASN A 48 -3.79 -2.55 1.66
CA ASN A 48 -2.47 -1.98 1.90
C ASN A 48 -2.37 -1.47 3.34
N VAL A 49 -1.13 -1.37 3.82
CA VAL A 49 -0.83 -0.84 5.14
C VAL A 49 -0.09 0.48 4.94
N LEU A 50 -0.73 1.57 5.35
CA LEU A 50 -0.12 2.90 5.32
C LEU A 50 0.77 3.06 6.55
N GLU A 51 2.05 3.35 6.37
CA GLU A 51 2.96 3.58 7.50
C GLU A 51 2.54 4.84 8.27
N ALA A 52 2.09 5.87 7.56
CA ALA A 52 1.54 7.10 8.12
C ALA A 52 0.28 6.89 8.99
N SER A 53 -0.39 5.73 8.88
CA SER A 53 -1.53 5.40 9.76
C SER A 53 -1.09 5.04 11.19
N ARG A 54 0.19 4.69 11.41
CA ARG A 54 0.70 4.28 12.72
C ARG A 54 1.17 5.47 13.56
N ARG A 55 1.05 5.37 14.89
CA ARG A 55 1.56 6.41 15.82
C ARG A 55 3.09 6.53 15.77
N THR A 56 3.78 5.42 15.55
CA THR A 56 5.25 5.37 15.41
C THR A 56 5.77 6.07 14.16
N TYR A 57 4.89 6.47 13.24
CA TYR A 57 5.26 7.17 12.02
C TYR A 57 6.12 8.41 12.28
N TYR A 58 5.75 9.23 13.27
CA TYR A 58 6.49 10.46 13.60
C TYR A 58 7.95 10.18 13.94
N LEU A 59 8.19 9.17 14.78
CA LEU A 59 9.53 8.80 15.22
C LEU A 59 10.38 8.28 14.06
N TRP A 60 9.86 7.33 13.29
CA TRP A 60 10.57 6.76 12.14
C TRP A 60 10.82 7.82 11.06
N SER A 61 9.83 8.67 10.80
CA SER A 61 9.92 9.76 9.83
C SER A 61 11.00 10.78 10.19
N LEU A 62 11.19 11.08 11.48
CA LEU A 62 12.30 11.95 11.94
C LEU A 62 13.64 11.23 11.87
N LEU A 63 13.72 9.98 12.31
CA LEU A 63 14.96 9.20 12.28
C LEU A 63 15.52 9.10 10.86
N TYR A 64 14.69 8.76 9.89
CA TYR A 64 15.09 8.69 8.49
C TYR A 64 15.49 10.05 7.93
N PHE A 65 14.86 11.14 8.37
CA PHE A 65 15.26 12.49 7.95
C PHE A 65 16.72 12.80 8.33
N PHE A 66 17.14 12.45 9.55
CA PHE A 66 18.52 12.68 10.00
C PHE A 66 19.53 11.72 9.34
N ILE A 67 19.17 10.45 9.18
CA ILE A 67 20.06 9.44 8.58
C ILE A 67 20.24 9.67 7.07
N SER A 68 19.20 10.11 6.36
CA SER A 68 19.20 10.25 4.90
C SER A 68 19.84 11.56 4.38
N PHE A 69 20.86 12.11 5.06
CA PHE A 69 21.45 13.43 4.76
C PHE A 69 20.36 14.50 4.55
N PHE A 70 19.61 14.79 5.62
CA PHE A 70 18.57 15.83 5.63
C PHE A 70 17.43 15.61 4.63
N GLY A 71 17.11 14.36 4.33
CA GLY A 71 15.99 14.01 3.48
C GLY A 71 16.22 14.16 1.98
N ILE A 72 17.46 14.41 1.52
CA ILE A 72 17.79 14.44 0.08
C ILE A 72 17.49 13.09 -0.59
N PHE A 73 17.76 11.99 0.12
CA PHE A 73 17.43 10.63 -0.33
C PHE A 73 16.08 10.13 0.20
N ASP A 74 15.36 10.96 0.93
CA ASP A 74 14.10 10.56 1.52
C ASP A 74 12.99 10.62 0.46
N SER A 75 12.87 9.53 -0.31
CA SER A 75 11.76 9.32 -1.23
C SER A 75 10.50 8.80 -0.52
N TYR A 76 10.13 9.32 0.67
CA TYR A 76 8.81 9.10 1.28
C TYR A 76 7.71 9.79 0.43
N ARG A 77 7.54 9.33 -0.81
CA ARG A 77 6.45 9.70 -1.72
C ARG A 77 5.21 8.88 -1.38
N ASP A 78 4.76 8.90 -0.13
CA ASP A 78 3.47 8.30 0.28
C ASP A 78 2.30 9.26 -0.04
N TYR A 79 2.39 9.96 -1.18
CA TYR A 79 1.55 11.10 -1.58
C TYR A 79 0.07 10.77 -1.70
N SER A 80 -0.27 9.49 -1.72
CA SER A 80 -1.63 9.08 -1.95
C SER A 80 -2.40 8.90 -0.63
N CYS A 81 -1.75 8.44 0.46
CA CYS A 81 -2.42 8.05 1.71
C CYS A 81 -3.72 7.27 1.41
N ARG A 82 -3.70 6.45 0.36
CA ARG A 82 -4.86 5.72 -0.14
C ARG A 82 -4.90 4.39 0.56
N THR A 83 -6.01 4.08 1.21
CA THR A 83 -6.28 2.73 1.67
C THR A 83 -7.05 1.99 0.59
N VAL A 84 -6.55 0.82 0.23
CA VAL A 84 -7.22 -0.19 -0.58
C VAL A 84 -7.78 -1.22 0.39
N ASP A 85 -9.06 -1.55 0.25
CA ASP A 85 -9.71 -2.60 1.03
C ASP A 85 -10.72 -3.31 0.11
N ALA A 86 -10.29 -4.46 -0.42
CA ALA A 86 -11.10 -5.28 -1.28
C ALA A 86 -11.11 -6.74 -0.79
N GLU A 87 -12.27 -7.37 -0.85
CA GLU A 87 -12.54 -8.68 -0.32
C GLU A 87 -13.52 -9.40 -1.23
N PHE A 88 -13.12 -10.59 -1.68
CA PHE A 88 -13.84 -11.41 -2.64
C PHE A 88 -13.94 -12.83 -2.11
N ILE A 89 -15.09 -13.45 -2.29
CA ILE A 89 -15.26 -14.88 -2.07
C ILE A 89 -15.23 -15.54 -3.43
N VAL A 90 -14.20 -16.33 -3.70
CA VAL A 90 -14.00 -17.00 -5.00
C VAL A 90 -14.37 -18.46 -4.86
N ARG A 91 -15.32 -18.93 -5.66
CA ARG A 91 -15.70 -20.34 -5.74
C ARG A 91 -14.76 -21.05 -6.72
N ILE A 92 -14.07 -22.08 -6.23
CA ILE A 92 -13.08 -22.82 -7.01
C ILE A 92 -13.68 -24.15 -7.43
N SER A 93 -13.67 -24.40 -8.74
CA SER A 93 -14.04 -25.69 -9.34
C SER A 93 -12.90 -26.15 -10.25
N GLY A 94 -12.02 -27.01 -9.74
CA GLY A 94 -10.83 -27.46 -10.47
C GLY A 94 -9.72 -26.40 -10.50
N GLU A 95 -9.34 -25.93 -11.69
CA GLU A 95 -8.42 -24.80 -11.88
C GLU A 95 -9.21 -23.51 -12.14
N THR A 96 -9.08 -22.53 -11.26
CA THR A 96 -9.71 -21.21 -11.42
C THR A 96 -8.63 -20.15 -11.47
N ARG A 97 -8.74 -19.22 -12.44
CA ARG A 97 -7.82 -18.08 -12.54
C ARG A 97 -8.53 -16.82 -12.06
N LEU A 98 -7.79 -16.02 -11.31
CA LEU A 98 -8.22 -14.75 -10.75
C LEU A 98 -7.17 -13.70 -11.07
N THR A 99 -7.50 -12.76 -11.95
CA THR A 99 -6.65 -11.61 -12.25
C THR A 99 -7.22 -10.38 -11.55
N ILE A 100 -6.39 -9.76 -10.72
CA ILE A 100 -6.73 -8.56 -9.96
C ILE A 100 -5.88 -7.41 -10.52
N ARG A 101 -6.54 -6.31 -10.87
CA ARG A 101 -5.90 -5.09 -11.40
C ARG A 101 -6.23 -3.89 -10.53
N ASN A 102 -5.23 -3.09 -10.16
CA ASN A 102 -5.47 -1.82 -9.49
C ASN A 102 -6.24 -0.86 -10.40
N ARG A 103 -7.29 -0.21 -9.86
CA ARG A 103 -7.92 0.92 -10.54
C ARG A 103 -7.20 2.22 -10.25
N ALA A 104 -7.34 3.16 -11.19
CA ALA A 104 -6.92 4.54 -10.97
C ALA A 104 -7.85 5.18 -9.92
N PHE A 105 -7.25 5.90 -8.97
CA PHE A 105 -8.00 6.56 -7.92
C PHE A 105 -8.81 7.74 -8.48
N ASN A 106 -10.12 7.72 -8.24
CA ASN A 106 -10.96 8.87 -8.57
C ASN A 106 -10.87 9.93 -7.46
N LYS A 107 -10.59 11.18 -7.81
CA LYS A 107 -10.49 12.30 -6.85
C LYS A 107 -11.81 12.61 -6.12
N LYS A 108 -12.94 12.01 -6.54
CA LYS A 108 -14.27 12.21 -5.95
C LYS A 108 -14.53 11.51 -4.60
N GLY A 109 -13.56 10.78 -4.04
CA GLY A 109 -13.59 10.35 -2.64
C GLY A 109 -13.55 8.84 -2.46
N GLU A 110 -14.54 8.13 -3.00
CA GLU A 110 -14.63 6.67 -2.97
C GLU A 110 -14.77 6.13 -4.39
N SER A 111 -13.98 5.10 -4.70
CA SER A 111 -14.07 4.36 -5.96
C SER A 111 -13.75 2.89 -5.72
N GLU A 112 -14.14 2.04 -6.67
CA GLU A 112 -13.66 0.66 -6.73
C GLU A 112 -12.13 0.64 -6.66
N ALA A 113 -11.59 -0.21 -5.78
CA ALA A 113 -10.16 -0.29 -5.53
C ALA A 113 -9.44 -1.12 -6.57
N VAL A 114 -10.07 -2.23 -6.96
CA VAL A 114 -9.53 -3.18 -7.93
C VAL A 114 -10.61 -3.63 -8.90
N THR A 115 -10.19 -3.97 -10.12
CA THR A 115 -11.00 -4.73 -11.06
C THR A 115 -10.61 -6.20 -10.94
N VAL A 116 -11.60 -7.09 -10.95
CA VAL A 116 -11.41 -8.53 -10.87
C VAL A 116 -11.89 -9.18 -12.17
N GLU A 117 -11.03 -9.98 -12.78
CA GLU A 117 -11.35 -10.89 -13.88
C GLU A 117 -11.20 -12.31 -13.33
N CYS A 118 -12.28 -13.08 -13.29
CA CYS A 118 -12.29 -14.45 -12.78
C CYS A 118 -12.90 -15.39 -13.82
N ASP A 119 -12.28 -16.55 -14.01
CA ASP A 119 -12.79 -17.59 -14.92
C ASP A 119 -13.99 -18.37 -14.32
N GLY A 120 -14.30 -18.14 -13.04
CA GLY A 120 -15.40 -18.79 -12.34
C GLY A 120 -16.24 -17.80 -11.51
N ASP A 121 -17.12 -18.35 -10.67
CA ASP A 121 -17.99 -17.55 -9.82
C ASP A 121 -17.21 -16.88 -8.69
N TYR A 122 -17.47 -15.59 -8.51
CA TYR A 122 -16.98 -14.84 -7.36
C TYR A 122 -18.05 -13.88 -6.85
N GLU A 123 -18.00 -13.62 -5.55
CA GLU A 123 -18.83 -12.65 -4.87
C GLU A 123 -17.94 -11.53 -4.34
N THR A 124 -18.36 -10.28 -4.59
CA THR A 124 -17.68 -9.10 -4.05
C THR A 124 -18.27 -8.75 -2.70
N VAL A 125 -17.53 -9.00 -1.62
CA VAL A 125 -17.93 -8.61 -0.27
C VAL A 125 -17.62 -7.12 -0.06
N ARG A 126 -16.44 -6.68 -0.51
CA ARG A 126 -15.99 -5.31 -0.37
C ARG A 126 -15.05 -4.94 -1.50
N ASN A 127 -15.13 -3.72 -2.02
CA ASN A 127 -14.17 -3.22 -3.00
C ASN A 127 -14.12 -1.70 -2.95
N VAL A 128 -13.38 -1.15 -1.98
CA VAL A 128 -13.37 0.29 -1.71
C VAL A 128 -11.95 0.82 -1.64
N GLN A 129 -11.70 1.91 -2.35
CA GLN A 129 -10.52 2.74 -2.18
C GLN A 129 -10.92 4.10 -1.63
N ARG A 130 -10.22 4.53 -0.59
CA ARG A 130 -10.46 5.82 0.08
C ARG A 130 -9.15 6.46 0.49
N VAL A 131 -9.18 7.76 0.75
CA VAL A 131 -8.05 8.48 1.34
C VAL A 131 -8.17 8.45 2.85
N ASP A 132 -7.13 7.97 3.52
CA ASP A 132 -7.02 8.11 4.97
C ASP A 132 -6.65 9.56 5.30
N VAL A 133 -7.68 10.30 5.74
CA VAL A 133 -7.56 11.72 6.11
C VAL A 133 -6.59 11.90 7.28
N ALA A 134 -6.55 10.96 8.23
CA ALA A 134 -5.65 11.02 9.37
C ALA A 134 -4.20 10.83 8.90
N ALA A 135 -3.91 9.78 8.13
CA ALA A 135 -2.59 9.55 7.55
C ALA A 135 -2.13 10.77 6.72
N LYS A 136 -3.01 11.31 5.86
CA LYS A 136 -2.74 12.50 5.06
C LYS A 136 -2.38 13.72 5.90
N ARG A 137 -3.11 13.94 7.01
CA ARG A 137 -2.81 15.03 7.95
C ARG A 137 -1.45 14.83 8.61
N ARG A 138 -1.13 13.63 9.07
CA ARG A 138 0.16 13.33 9.71
C ARG A 138 1.33 13.52 8.75
N THR A 139 1.21 13.05 7.51
CA THR A 139 2.22 13.26 6.47
C THR A 139 2.45 14.75 6.23
N ARG A 140 1.39 15.56 6.09
CA ARG A 140 1.51 17.02 5.93
C ARG A 140 2.23 17.69 7.10
N ILE A 141 1.87 17.33 8.34
CA ILE A 141 2.53 17.84 9.55
C ILE A 141 4.02 17.49 9.50
N MET A 142 4.36 16.25 9.19
CA MET A 142 5.75 15.80 9.12
C MET A 142 6.54 16.48 8.01
N THR A 143 5.93 16.74 6.85
CA THR A 143 6.56 17.55 5.80
C THR A 143 6.90 18.95 6.32
N ALA A 144 5.96 19.62 7.01
CA ALA A 144 6.21 20.95 7.57
C ALA A 144 7.32 20.93 8.64
N VAL A 145 7.31 19.96 9.55
CA VAL A 145 8.34 19.79 10.58
C VAL A 145 9.72 19.58 9.94
N ARG A 146 9.83 18.74 8.91
CA ARG A 146 11.08 18.50 8.19
C ARG A 146 11.62 19.77 7.52
N ILE A 147 10.75 20.58 6.91
CA ILE A 147 11.15 21.87 6.31
C ILE A 147 11.72 22.81 7.39
N VAL A 148 11.05 22.93 8.55
CA VAL A 148 11.52 23.79 9.65
C VAL A 148 12.86 23.29 10.18
N LEU A 149 13.02 21.97 10.39
CA LEU A 149 14.28 21.39 10.83
C LEU A 149 15.41 21.62 9.81
N PHE A 150 15.10 21.49 8.52
CA PHE A 150 16.06 21.74 7.45
C PHE A 150 16.58 23.18 7.44
N ILE A 151 15.67 24.15 7.56
CA ILE A 151 16.03 25.58 7.66
C ILE A 151 16.87 25.82 8.91
N GLY A 152 16.51 25.22 10.05
CA GLY A 152 17.27 25.33 11.30
C GLY A 152 18.70 24.81 11.17
N VAL A 153 18.90 23.68 10.47
CA VAL A 153 20.23 23.13 10.18
C VAL A 153 21.04 24.09 9.31
N ILE A 154 20.46 24.63 8.24
CA ILE A 154 21.16 25.59 7.36
C ILE A 154 21.61 26.83 8.14
N ALA A 155 20.73 27.38 8.99
CA ALA A 155 21.05 28.53 9.82
C ALA A 155 22.18 28.22 10.81
N LEU A 156 22.17 27.04 11.43
CA LEU A 156 23.23 26.60 12.34
C LEU A 156 24.58 26.48 11.62
N VAL A 157 24.60 25.86 10.44
CA VAL A 157 25.82 25.72 9.62
C VAL A 157 26.36 27.09 9.22
N ALA A 158 25.50 28.01 8.80
CA ALA A 158 25.90 29.37 8.44
C ALA A 158 26.48 30.15 9.63
N ALA A 159 25.87 30.02 10.81
CA ALA A 159 26.37 30.66 12.04
C ALA A 159 27.76 30.14 12.41
N VAL A 160 27.96 28.82 12.42
CA VAL A 160 29.27 28.22 12.70
C VAL A 160 30.33 28.65 11.66
N ALA A 161 29.96 28.67 10.38
CA ALA A 161 30.88 29.11 9.32
C ALA A 161 31.25 30.60 9.44
N SER A 162 30.38 31.44 9.98
CA SER A 162 30.68 32.86 10.23
C SER A 162 31.55 33.13 11.47
N MET A 163 31.71 32.13 12.34
CA MET A 163 32.56 32.19 13.53
C MET A 163 33.97 31.61 13.32
N LEU A 164 34.19 30.90 12.19
CA LEU A 164 35.47 30.35 11.75
C LEU A 164 36.16 31.31 10.79
#